data_AF-A0A0K1JXB8-F1
#
_entry.id   AF-A0A0K1JXB8-F1
#
_cell.length_a   1.000
_cell.length_b   1.000
_cell.length_c   1.000
_cell.angle_alpha   90.00
_cell.angle_beta   90.00
_cell.angle_gamma   90.00
#
_symmetry.space_group_name_H-M   'P 1'
#
loop_
_entity.id
_entity.type
_entity.pdbx_description
1 polymer ?
#
loop_
_entity_poly.entity_id
_entity_poly.type
_entity_poly.pdbx_seq_one_letter_code
_entity_poly.pdbx_strand_id
1 'polypeptide(L)'
;MKTIPVQTAAASGSPIPDPIQAGLAAGWHVVDASRLEQDQSYEADVVVVGSGAGGGVTAEILALAGLKVLIVEEGALKSSRDFKMREAEAYPALYQESAARKTRDKAINILQGRTVGGTTVINWTTSFRTPPSTLAFWQREFGLSGYGAAEMAPWFALMEARLHISPWSVPPNENNDLLRRGAMHLGIPTGVIRRNVNGCWNLGYCGMGCPTNAKQSMLVTTIPAALERGATLLTRVRAERFVLQGERAERLECSALAADGIAPTGRRLTLRARHFVVAGGAINSPALLLRSNAPDPGRLLGRRTFLHPTLVSAGRFAQRVDGYAGAPQSVYSDHFLETQPIDGAVGYKLEAPPIHPLLMATTMAGFGAMHAEAMTSFPHLHALLALLRDGFHAESPGGAVELRSDGSPVLDYPISDYLWQGARRALLTMAEIQFAAGALTVTPVHELAPAYGSWAEAKQGIAGLPMQSLLTRVVSAHVMGGCTMAGDERHGVVDPQGRYRGLDNVSVHDGSLFPTSIGANPQLTIYGIAARLASGLAQQLTGRPAPRPEAQPAAVAAGGPAAGADRVLG
;
A
#
# COMPACT_ATOMS: atom_id res chain seq x y z
N MET A 1 -55.50 -3.64 -30.31
CA MET A 1 -54.32 -3.95 -29.46
C MET A 1 -53.70 -2.63 -29.04
N LYS A 2 -53.77 -2.29 -27.74
CA LYS A 2 -53.19 -1.06 -27.18
C LYS A 2 -51.69 -1.26 -26.98
N THR A 3 -50.90 -0.35 -27.52
CA THR A 3 -49.46 -0.19 -27.27
C THR A 3 -49.24 0.17 -25.80
N ILE A 4 -48.42 -0.62 -25.11
CA ILE A 4 -47.96 -0.35 -23.75
C ILE A 4 -46.70 0.51 -23.87
N PRO A 5 -46.64 1.71 -23.27
CA PRO A 5 -45.42 2.50 -23.25
C PRO A 5 -44.41 1.88 -22.29
N VAL A 6 -43.19 1.68 -22.77
CA VAL A 6 -42.02 1.34 -21.95
C VAL A 6 -41.78 2.53 -21.01
N GLN A 7 -42.03 2.32 -19.72
CA GLN A 7 -41.56 3.23 -18.68
C GLN A 7 -40.04 3.23 -18.72
N THR A 8 -39.47 4.36 -19.10
CA THR A 8 -38.07 4.69 -18.83
C THR A 8 -37.91 4.72 -17.31
N ALA A 9 -37.22 3.71 -16.77
CA ALA A 9 -36.78 3.74 -15.39
C ALA A 9 -35.94 5.01 -15.19
N ALA A 10 -36.36 5.87 -14.26
CA ALA A 10 -35.59 7.02 -13.85
C ALA A 10 -34.19 6.54 -13.44
N ALA A 11 -33.16 7.04 -14.11
CA ALA A 11 -31.79 6.86 -13.67
C ALA A 11 -31.68 7.47 -12.26
N SER A 12 -31.60 6.62 -11.24
CA SER A 12 -31.25 7.03 -9.89
C SER A 12 -29.78 7.45 -9.89
N GLY A 13 -29.51 8.66 -10.38
CA GLY A 13 -28.19 9.27 -10.37
C GLY A 13 -27.72 9.42 -8.93
N SER A 14 -26.69 8.66 -8.55
CA SER A 14 -25.96 8.89 -7.31
C SER A 14 -25.55 10.37 -7.24
N PRO A 15 -25.74 11.06 -6.09
CA PRO A 15 -25.33 12.47 -5.94
C PRO A 15 -23.80 12.64 -5.93
N ILE A 16 -23.05 11.54 -5.83
CA ILE A 16 -21.59 11.53 -5.83
C ILE A 16 -21.11 11.37 -7.28
N PRO A 17 -20.38 12.34 -7.85
CA PRO A 17 -19.76 12.21 -9.16
C PRO A 17 -18.87 10.96 -9.21
N ASP A 18 -19.05 10.13 -10.23
CA ASP A 18 -18.24 8.93 -10.44
C ASP A 18 -17.31 9.14 -11.64
N PRO A 19 -16.03 9.49 -11.43
CA PRO A 19 -15.12 9.81 -12.53
C PRO A 19 -14.85 8.61 -13.43
N ILE A 20 -14.98 7.38 -12.90
CA ILE A 20 -14.78 6.16 -13.69
C ILE A 20 -15.92 5.97 -14.66
N GLN A 21 -17.17 6.09 -14.19
CA GLN A 21 -18.34 5.97 -15.06
C GLN A 21 -18.38 7.11 -16.09
N ALA A 22 -18.03 8.33 -15.68
CA ALA A 22 -17.96 9.48 -16.58
C ALA A 22 -16.88 9.28 -17.66
N GLY A 23 -15.68 8.82 -17.29
CA GLY A 23 -14.60 8.55 -18.21
C GLY A 23 -14.91 7.43 -19.21
N LEU A 24 -15.53 6.34 -18.76
CA LEU A 24 -16.01 5.28 -19.65
C LEU A 24 -17.06 5.79 -20.64
N ALA A 25 -18.00 6.61 -20.18
CA ALA A 25 -19.01 7.24 -21.05
C ALA A 25 -18.38 8.24 -22.04
N ALA A 26 -17.27 8.88 -21.65
CA ALA A 26 -16.48 9.77 -22.51
C ALA A 26 -15.55 9.03 -23.48
N GLY A 27 -15.56 7.69 -23.49
CA GLY A 27 -14.84 6.88 -24.47
C GLY A 27 -13.42 6.49 -24.06
N TRP A 28 -13.10 6.44 -22.76
CA TRP A 28 -11.82 5.87 -22.31
C TRP A 28 -11.57 4.48 -22.90
N HIS A 29 -10.34 4.25 -23.36
CA HIS A 29 -9.92 2.98 -23.94
C HIS A 29 -9.59 1.97 -22.83
N VAL A 30 -10.61 1.26 -22.36
CA VAL A 30 -10.48 0.21 -21.34
C VAL A 30 -10.88 -1.14 -21.92
N VAL A 31 -10.00 -2.13 -21.82
CA VAL A 31 -10.25 -3.52 -22.20
C VAL A 31 -10.32 -4.38 -20.95
N ASP A 32 -11.45 -5.04 -20.74
CA ASP A 32 -11.59 -6.08 -19.72
C ASP A 32 -11.27 -7.44 -20.34
N ALA A 33 -10.12 -8.00 -19.95
CA ALA A 33 -9.61 -9.21 -20.58
C ALA A 33 -10.49 -10.45 -20.33
N SER A 34 -11.37 -10.40 -19.31
CA SER A 34 -12.34 -11.47 -19.08
C SER A 34 -13.37 -11.63 -20.20
N ARG A 35 -13.44 -10.66 -21.13
CA ARG A 35 -14.37 -10.64 -22.27
C ARG A 35 -13.69 -10.94 -23.60
N LEU A 36 -12.40 -11.28 -23.61
CA LEU A 36 -11.70 -11.61 -24.84
C LEU A 36 -12.14 -12.98 -25.37
N GLU A 37 -12.51 -13.02 -26.64
CA GLU A 37 -12.89 -14.25 -27.34
C GLU A 37 -11.68 -14.92 -28.03
N GLN A 38 -10.66 -14.12 -28.35
CA GLN A 38 -9.45 -14.54 -29.05
C GLN A 38 -8.21 -13.87 -28.45
N ASP A 39 -7.04 -14.44 -28.75
CA ASP A 39 -5.76 -13.86 -28.36
C ASP A 39 -5.57 -12.49 -29.00
N GLN A 40 -4.87 -11.60 -28.32
CA GLN A 40 -4.69 -10.20 -28.76
C GLN A 40 -3.23 -9.79 -28.76
N SER A 41 -2.88 -8.84 -29.62
CA SER A 41 -1.55 -8.21 -29.63
C SER A 41 -1.68 -6.70 -29.59
N TYR A 42 -0.81 -6.05 -28.82
CA TYR A 42 -0.79 -4.60 -28.66
C TYR A 42 0.62 -4.06 -28.82
N GLU A 43 0.71 -2.85 -29.38
CA GLU A 43 1.95 -2.11 -29.52
C GLU A 43 1.80 -0.71 -28.93
N ALA A 44 2.83 -0.25 -28.22
CA ALA A 44 2.86 1.05 -27.55
C ALA A 44 4.27 1.65 -27.57
N ASP A 45 4.41 2.93 -27.27
CA ASP A 45 5.74 3.47 -26.95
C ASP A 45 6.21 2.89 -25.62
N VAL A 46 5.32 2.87 -24.62
CA VAL A 46 5.61 2.35 -23.29
C VAL A 46 4.49 1.45 -22.78
N VAL A 47 4.87 0.30 -22.24
CA VAL A 47 3.97 -0.58 -21.46
C VAL A 47 4.31 -0.45 -19.98
N VAL A 48 3.32 -0.07 -19.17
CA VAL A 48 3.42 0.00 -17.70
C VAL A 48 2.72 -1.22 -17.09
N VAL A 49 3.49 -2.06 -16.40
CA VAL A 49 3.03 -3.32 -15.81
C VAL A 49 2.72 -3.11 -14.33
N GLY A 50 1.43 -3.00 -14.01
CA GLY A 50 0.92 -2.67 -12.70
C GLY A 50 0.45 -1.21 -12.62
N SER A 51 -0.76 -0.99 -12.13
CA SER A 51 -1.40 0.35 -12.07
C SER A 51 -1.33 1.01 -10.69
N GLY A 52 -0.52 0.44 -9.78
CA GLY A 52 -0.35 0.90 -8.40
C GLY A 52 0.32 2.27 -8.27
N ALA A 53 0.81 2.59 -7.07
CA ALA A 53 1.35 3.91 -6.74
C ALA A 53 2.38 4.46 -7.74
N GLY A 54 3.38 3.65 -8.12
CA GLY A 54 4.40 4.10 -9.06
C GLY A 54 4.00 3.95 -10.52
N GLY A 55 3.21 2.91 -10.86
CA GLY A 55 2.71 2.68 -12.20
C GLY A 55 1.71 3.76 -12.67
N GLY A 56 0.78 4.15 -11.80
CA GLY A 56 -0.17 5.22 -12.08
C GLY A 56 0.49 6.58 -12.33
N VAL A 57 1.43 6.98 -11.46
CA VAL A 57 2.22 8.22 -11.63
C VAL A 57 3.02 8.17 -12.94
N THR A 58 3.63 7.03 -13.23
CA THR A 58 4.43 6.86 -14.46
C THR A 58 3.56 6.96 -15.71
N ALA A 59 2.40 6.30 -15.72
CA ALA A 59 1.48 6.33 -16.85
C ALA A 59 0.97 7.75 -17.13
N GLU A 60 0.61 8.52 -16.11
CA GLU A 60 0.16 9.91 -16.26
C GLU A 60 1.25 10.78 -16.89
N ILE A 61 2.47 10.77 -16.35
CA ILE A 61 3.57 11.61 -16.84
C ILE A 61 3.94 11.26 -18.28
N LEU A 62 4.01 9.97 -18.62
CA LEU A 62 4.36 9.53 -19.97
C LEU A 62 3.25 9.86 -20.98
N ALA A 63 1.98 9.70 -20.60
CA ALA A 63 0.85 10.07 -21.46
C ALA A 63 0.78 11.58 -21.68
N LEU A 64 1.02 12.39 -20.63
CA LEU A 64 1.16 13.85 -20.75
C LEU A 64 2.30 14.26 -21.68
N ALA A 65 3.36 13.45 -21.77
CA ALA A 65 4.48 13.69 -22.68
C ALA A 65 4.15 13.35 -24.14
N GLY A 66 2.93 12.86 -24.42
CA GLY A 66 2.45 12.50 -25.74
C GLY A 66 2.85 11.10 -26.21
N LEU A 67 3.32 10.24 -25.30
CA LEU A 67 3.66 8.85 -25.62
C LEU A 67 2.40 7.99 -25.66
N LYS A 68 2.35 7.00 -26.56
CA LYS A 68 1.33 5.95 -26.55
C LYS A 68 1.60 5.01 -25.37
N VAL A 69 0.80 5.10 -24.32
CA VAL A 69 0.95 4.31 -23.09
C VAL A 69 -0.08 3.20 -23.01
N LEU A 70 0.38 1.99 -22.72
CA LEU A 70 -0.46 0.84 -22.37
C LEU A 70 -0.26 0.48 -20.90
N ILE A 71 -1.34 0.45 -20.12
CA ILE A 71 -1.33 0.10 -18.70
C ILE A 71 -1.88 -1.31 -18.56
N VAL A 72 -1.17 -2.19 -17.87
CA VAL A 72 -1.55 -3.59 -17.67
C VAL A 72 -1.79 -3.83 -16.18
N GLU A 73 -2.98 -4.30 -15.83
CA GLU A 73 -3.36 -4.55 -14.44
C GLU A 73 -4.01 -5.93 -14.28
N GLU A 74 -3.55 -6.68 -13.27
CA GLU A 74 -4.10 -8.00 -12.94
C GLU A 74 -5.50 -7.89 -12.35
N GLY A 75 -5.76 -6.86 -11.56
CA GLY A 75 -7.06 -6.61 -10.96
C GLY A 75 -8.09 -5.98 -11.89
N ALA A 76 -9.32 -5.89 -11.39
CA ALA A 76 -10.45 -5.25 -12.06
C ALA A 76 -10.41 -3.72 -11.94
N LEU A 77 -10.97 -3.02 -12.92
CA LEU A 77 -11.41 -1.63 -12.77
C LEU A 77 -12.65 -1.59 -11.88
N LYS A 78 -12.63 -0.73 -10.87
CA LYS A 78 -13.71 -0.50 -9.91
C LYS A 78 -14.13 0.96 -9.94
N SER A 79 -15.33 1.23 -9.46
CA SER A 79 -15.92 2.55 -9.35
C SER A 79 -16.50 2.76 -7.94
N SER A 80 -16.91 3.98 -7.62
CA SER A 80 -17.50 4.29 -6.31
C SER A 80 -18.70 3.39 -5.98
N ARG A 81 -19.44 2.96 -7.01
CA ARG A 81 -20.59 2.07 -6.90
C ARG A 81 -20.24 0.67 -6.43
N ASP A 82 -19.00 0.23 -6.61
CA ASP A 82 -18.55 -1.11 -6.22
C ASP A 82 -18.14 -1.19 -4.74
N PHE A 83 -17.90 -0.05 -4.08
CA PHE A 83 -17.41 -0.02 -2.70
C PHE A 83 -18.56 -0.01 -1.70
N LYS A 84 -18.88 -1.18 -1.15
CA LYS A 84 -20.01 -1.38 -0.23
C LYS A 84 -19.65 -1.31 1.25
N MET A 85 -18.38 -1.03 1.58
CA MET A 85 -17.88 -1.00 2.97
C MET A 85 -18.09 -2.34 3.72
N ARG A 86 -18.07 -3.46 2.99
CA ARG A 86 -18.22 -4.81 3.54
C ARG A 86 -16.95 -5.61 3.30
N GLU A 87 -16.30 -6.05 4.37
CA GLU A 87 -15.04 -6.80 4.30
C GLU A 87 -15.16 -8.10 3.48
N ALA A 88 -16.29 -8.82 3.64
CA ALA A 88 -16.55 -10.06 2.91
C ALA A 88 -16.67 -9.88 1.38
N GLU A 89 -16.96 -8.67 0.90
CA GLU A 89 -16.98 -8.35 -0.53
C GLU A 89 -15.65 -7.73 -0.97
N ALA A 90 -15.11 -6.81 -0.18
CA ALA A 90 -13.91 -6.06 -0.52
C ALA A 90 -12.65 -6.92 -0.53
N TYR A 91 -12.49 -7.86 0.42
CA TYR A 91 -11.27 -8.66 0.50
C TYR A 91 -11.07 -9.53 -0.75
N PRO A 92 -12.04 -10.36 -1.18
CA PRO A 92 -11.89 -11.13 -2.41
C PRO A 92 -11.76 -10.26 -3.67
N ALA A 93 -12.44 -9.11 -3.70
CA ALA A 93 -12.50 -8.27 -4.89
C ALA A 93 -11.28 -7.35 -5.08
N LEU A 94 -10.64 -6.90 -3.99
CA LEU A 94 -9.63 -5.82 -4.02
C LEU A 94 -8.25 -6.25 -3.52
N TYR A 95 -8.12 -7.39 -2.84
CA TYR A 95 -6.86 -7.82 -2.25
C TYR A 95 -6.31 -9.07 -2.95
N GLN A 96 -4.99 -9.19 -2.98
CA GLN A 96 -4.33 -10.43 -3.33
C GLN A 96 -4.73 -11.51 -2.32
N GLU A 97 -5.08 -12.70 -2.85
CA GLU A 97 -5.46 -13.88 -2.07
C GLU A 97 -6.54 -13.58 -1.02
N SER A 98 -7.50 -12.72 -1.34
CA SER A 98 -8.59 -12.34 -0.42
C SER A 98 -8.09 -11.82 0.94
N ALA A 99 -7.01 -11.03 0.92
CA ALA A 99 -6.32 -10.51 2.11
C ALA A 99 -5.64 -11.60 2.99
N ALA A 100 -5.45 -12.81 2.45
CA ALA A 100 -4.84 -13.93 3.14
C ALA A 100 -3.41 -14.26 2.67
N ARG A 101 -2.76 -13.37 1.90
CA ARG A 101 -1.37 -13.56 1.46
C ARG A 101 -0.43 -13.62 2.67
N LYS A 102 0.52 -14.57 2.65
CA LYS A 102 1.49 -14.76 3.74
C LYS A 102 2.90 -15.05 3.25
N THR A 103 3.86 -14.91 4.15
CA THR A 103 5.21 -15.47 3.98
C THR A 103 5.17 -16.99 3.87
N ARG A 104 6.25 -17.59 3.35
CA ARG A 104 6.38 -19.04 3.14
C ARG A 104 6.03 -19.87 4.37
N ASP A 105 6.52 -19.46 5.53
CA ASP A 105 6.30 -20.09 6.83
C ASP A 105 4.93 -19.75 7.45
N LYS A 106 4.15 -18.89 6.79
CA LYS A 106 2.83 -18.38 7.22
C LYS A 106 2.88 -17.48 8.46
N ALA A 107 4.05 -17.03 8.88
CA ALA A 107 4.23 -16.25 10.10
C ALA A 107 3.80 -14.78 9.96
N ILE A 108 3.90 -14.21 8.76
CA ILE A 108 3.52 -12.81 8.49
C ILE A 108 2.35 -12.76 7.50
N ASN A 109 1.25 -12.13 7.90
CA ASN A 109 0.15 -11.81 6.98
C ASN A 109 0.44 -10.51 6.22
N ILE A 110 0.19 -10.49 4.91
CA ILE A 110 0.54 -9.39 4.01
C ILE A 110 -0.73 -8.87 3.31
N LEU A 111 -1.03 -7.58 3.50
CA LEU A 111 -2.09 -6.88 2.80
C LEU A 111 -1.55 -6.24 1.52
N GLN A 112 -2.04 -6.68 0.37
CA GLN A 112 -1.64 -6.16 -0.94
C GLN A 112 -2.86 -6.02 -1.85
N GLY A 113 -2.97 -4.90 -2.56
CA GLY A 113 -4.07 -4.65 -3.50
C GLY A 113 -3.95 -5.43 -4.81
N ARG A 114 -5.09 -5.79 -5.39
CA ARG A 114 -5.29 -6.41 -6.71
C ARG A 114 -6.52 -5.78 -7.37
N THR A 115 -6.36 -4.56 -7.86
CA THR A 115 -7.38 -3.74 -8.53
C THR A 115 -6.69 -2.61 -9.27
N VAL A 116 -7.35 -1.96 -10.23
CA VAL A 116 -6.82 -0.74 -10.85
C VAL A 116 -6.55 0.31 -9.77
N GLY A 117 -5.31 0.79 -9.72
CA GLY A 117 -4.77 1.66 -8.66
C GLY A 117 -4.04 0.92 -7.53
N GLY A 118 -4.07 -0.41 -7.51
CA GLY A 118 -3.35 -1.29 -6.58
C GLY A 118 -3.63 -0.98 -5.11
N THR A 119 -2.60 -1.12 -4.27
CA THR A 119 -2.68 -0.86 -2.82
C THR A 119 -3.14 0.56 -2.47
N THR A 120 -3.03 1.54 -3.38
CA THR A 120 -3.54 2.90 -3.13
C THR A 120 -5.07 2.93 -2.97
N VAL A 121 -5.79 1.96 -3.53
CA VAL A 121 -7.25 1.82 -3.35
C VAL A 121 -7.60 1.34 -1.94
N ILE A 122 -6.76 0.50 -1.33
CA ILE A 122 -7.07 -0.20 -0.06
C ILE A 122 -6.21 0.20 1.14
N ASN A 123 -5.24 1.10 0.99
CA ASN A 123 -4.46 1.61 2.14
C ASN A 123 -5.26 2.56 3.07
N TRP A 124 -4.63 3.14 4.08
CA TRP A 124 -5.30 4.08 5.01
C TRP A 124 -4.93 5.54 4.80
N THR A 125 -4.44 5.91 3.61
CA THR A 125 -4.09 7.28 3.16
C THR A 125 -2.90 7.97 3.84
N THR A 126 -2.29 7.32 4.84
CA THR A 126 -1.12 7.82 5.55
C THR A 126 0.04 8.13 4.61
N SER A 127 0.49 9.39 4.61
CA SER A 127 1.47 9.91 3.66
C SER A 127 2.61 10.62 4.37
N PHE A 128 3.80 10.02 4.38
CA PHE A 128 5.00 10.61 4.94
C PHE A 128 6.07 10.76 3.87
N ARG A 129 6.81 11.88 3.90
CA ARG A 129 8.08 11.97 3.18
C ARG A 129 9.04 10.94 3.78
N THR A 130 9.97 10.45 2.96
CA THR A 130 11.05 9.59 3.44
C THR A 130 11.84 10.35 4.52
N PRO A 131 12.11 9.74 5.69
CA PRO A 131 12.94 10.37 6.71
C PRO A 131 14.31 10.79 6.15
N PRO A 132 14.82 12.01 6.48
CA PRO A 132 16.13 12.45 6.01
C PRO A 132 17.26 11.49 6.41
N SER A 133 17.17 10.89 7.60
CA SER A 133 18.11 9.88 8.10
C SER A 133 18.16 8.64 7.19
N THR A 134 17.00 8.17 6.72
CA THR A 134 16.89 7.09 5.73
C THR A 134 17.54 7.47 4.39
N LEU A 135 17.25 8.66 3.86
CA LEU A 135 17.84 9.11 2.59
C LEU A 135 19.37 9.26 2.68
N ALA A 136 19.88 9.78 3.79
CA ALA A 136 21.31 9.88 4.05
C ALA A 136 21.98 8.49 4.15
N PHE A 137 21.30 7.52 4.76
CA PHE A 137 21.77 6.13 4.78
C PHE A 137 21.83 5.53 3.37
N TRP A 138 20.81 5.78 2.54
CA TRP A 138 20.79 5.34 1.15
C TRP A 138 21.92 5.94 0.30
N GLN A 139 22.21 7.23 0.48
CA GLN A 139 23.34 7.88 -0.17
C GLN A 139 24.67 7.23 0.22
N ARG A 140 24.87 6.98 1.51
CA ARG A 140 26.14 6.45 2.04
C ARG A 140 26.36 4.98 1.73
N GLU A 141 25.38 4.13 1.99
CA GLU A 141 25.52 2.67 1.92
C GLU A 141 25.26 2.10 0.51
N PHE A 142 24.42 2.78 -0.29
CA PHE A 142 23.99 2.28 -1.60
C PHE A 142 24.42 3.19 -2.75
N GLY A 143 25.20 4.24 -2.49
CA GLY A 143 25.72 5.14 -3.52
C GLY A 143 24.63 5.95 -4.24
N LEU A 144 23.49 6.18 -3.58
CA LEU A 144 22.33 6.86 -4.18
C LEU A 144 22.44 8.39 -4.10
N SER A 145 23.53 8.96 -4.61
CA SER A 145 23.88 10.39 -4.49
C SER A 145 22.74 11.35 -4.86
N GLY A 146 21.93 11.03 -5.87
CA GLY A 146 20.78 11.85 -6.32
C GLY A 146 19.47 11.66 -5.54
N TYR A 147 19.50 10.98 -4.39
CA TYR A 147 18.33 10.67 -3.55
C TYR A 147 18.40 11.33 -2.16
N GLY A 148 19.16 12.41 -2.00
CA GLY A 148 19.18 13.16 -0.74
C GLY A 148 17.87 13.92 -0.49
N ALA A 149 17.73 14.45 0.71
CA ALA A 149 16.52 15.17 1.12
C ALA A 149 16.24 16.40 0.24
N ALA A 150 17.28 17.11 -0.21
CA ALA A 150 17.16 18.28 -1.08
C ALA A 150 16.74 17.88 -2.50
N GLU A 151 17.32 16.82 -3.05
CA GLU A 151 17.03 16.33 -4.40
C GLU A 151 15.61 15.75 -4.50
N MET A 152 15.14 15.11 -3.43
CA MET A 152 13.80 14.50 -3.37
C MET A 152 12.69 15.48 -2.99
N ALA A 153 12.99 16.57 -2.31
CA ALA A 153 11.98 17.53 -1.84
C ALA A 153 11.06 18.08 -2.95
N PRO A 154 11.54 18.47 -4.15
CA PRO A 154 10.67 18.94 -5.23
C PRO A 154 9.69 17.89 -5.71
N TRP A 155 10.10 16.61 -5.73
CA TRP A 155 9.26 15.50 -6.16
C TRP A 155 8.21 15.14 -5.12
N PHE A 156 8.56 15.20 -3.84
CA PHE A 156 7.56 15.09 -2.77
C PHE A 156 6.57 16.24 -2.81
N ALA A 157 7.01 17.48 -2.98
CA ALA A 157 6.12 18.64 -3.08
C ALA A 157 5.16 18.53 -4.28
N LEU A 158 5.67 18.10 -5.44
CA LEU A 158 4.85 17.84 -6.64
C LEU A 158 3.73 16.84 -6.33
N MET A 159 4.07 15.70 -5.72
CA MET A 159 3.09 14.64 -5.45
C MET A 159 2.16 14.99 -4.28
N GLU A 160 2.63 15.77 -3.31
CA GLU A 160 1.77 16.32 -2.27
C GLU A 160 0.69 17.23 -2.84
N ALA A 161 1.07 18.13 -3.76
CA ALA A 161 0.10 18.98 -4.46
C ALA A 161 -0.84 18.14 -5.34
N ARG A 162 -0.28 17.24 -6.17
CA ARG A 162 -1.04 16.42 -7.12
C ARG A 162 -2.12 15.55 -6.46
N LEU A 163 -1.87 15.07 -5.25
CA LEU A 163 -2.71 14.10 -4.53
C LEU A 163 -3.36 14.69 -3.27
N HIS A 164 -3.39 16.02 -3.12
CA HIS A 164 -3.97 16.74 -1.98
C HIS A 164 -3.45 16.25 -0.62
N ILE A 165 -2.15 15.96 -0.51
CA ILE A 165 -1.53 15.48 0.73
C ILE A 165 -1.32 16.64 1.70
N SER A 166 -2.20 16.70 2.69
CA SER A 166 -2.20 17.72 3.74
C SER A 166 -2.38 17.09 5.12
N PRO A 167 -1.96 17.77 6.21
CA PRO A 167 -2.31 17.35 7.56
C PRO A 167 -3.81 17.15 7.70
N TRP A 168 -4.22 16.08 8.38
CA TRP A 168 -5.64 15.83 8.63
C TRP A 168 -6.27 16.96 9.46
N SER A 169 -7.40 17.49 8.99
CA SER A 169 -8.03 18.69 9.56
C SER A 169 -9.20 18.41 10.50
N VAL A 170 -9.70 17.17 10.53
CA VAL A 170 -10.79 16.77 11.43
C VAL A 170 -10.18 16.22 12.73
N PRO A 171 -10.78 16.50 13.90
CA PRO A 171 -10.33 15.88 15.15
C PRO A 171 -10.18 14.35 15.03
N PRO A 172 -9.18 13.76 15.70
CA PRO A 172 -9.03 12.30 15.72
C PRO A 172 -10.28 11.65 16.30
N ASN A 173 -10.65 10.47 15.78
CA ASN A 173 -11.62 9.62 16.46
C ASN A 173 -11.03 9.11 17.80
N GLU A 174 -11.87 8.52 18.64
CA GLU A 174 -11.44 8.02 19.96
C GLU A 174 -10.29 7.01 19.86
N ASN A 175 -10.29 6.12 18.87
CA ASN A 175 -9.21 5.15 18.63
C ASN A 175 -7.85 5.84 18.41
N ASN A 176 -7.78 6.89 17.58
CA ASN A 176 -6.54 7.64 17.37
C ASN A 176 -6.20 8.56 18.55
N ASP A 177 -7.21 9.12 19.23
CA ASP A 177 -6.99 10.04 20.34
C ASP A 177 -6.45 9.33 21.59
N LEU A 178 -6.76 8.04 21.78
CA LEU A 178 -6.20 7.23 22.86
C LEU A 178 -4.68 7.06 22.74
N LEU A 179 -4.13 6.91 21.53
CA LEU A 179 -2.68 7.01 21.30
C LEU A 179 -2.15 8.37 21.76
N ARG A 180 -2.78 9.47 21.35
CA ARG A 180 -2.36 10.83 21.72
C ARG A 180 -2.38 11.04 23.23
N ARG A 181 -3.47 10.68 23.92
CA ARG A 181 -3.63 10.86 25.37
C ARG A 181 -2.66 10.02 26.18
N GLY A 182 -2.50 8.74 25.83
CA GLY A 182 -1.55 7.85 26.49
C GLY A 182 -0.11 8.31 26.31
N ALA A 183 0.28 8.66 25.09
CA ALA A 183 1.61 9.18 24.79
C ALA A 183 1.91 10.49 25.53
N MET A 184 0.93 11.41 25.58
CA MET A 184 1.06 12.67 26.32
C MET A 184 1.33 12.46 27.82
N HIS A 185 0.65 11.49 28.46
CA HIS A 185 0.90 11.17 29.87
C HIS A 185 2.31 10.66 30.15
N LEU A 186 2.97 10.11 29.13
CA LEU A 186 4.32 9.55 29.21
C LEU A 186 5.38 10.50 28.64
N GLY A 187 5.01 11.71 28.22
CA GLY A 187 5.93 12.65 27.57
C GLY A 187 6.41 12.22 26.18
N ILE A 188 5.69 11.29 25.52
CA ILE A 188 6.02 10.81 24.18
C ILE A 188 5.38 11.74 23.14
N PRO A 189 6.16 12.35 22.22
CA PRO A 189 5.61 13.25 21.22
C PRO A 189 4.73 12.49 20.21
N THR A 190 3.66 13.14 19.77
CA THR A 190 2.76 12.65 18.73
C THR A 190 2.52 13.74 17.67
N GLY A 191 2.17 13.32 16.46
CA GLY A 191 1.85 14.20 15.35
C GLY A 191 0.54 13.84 14.67
N VAL A 192 0.05 14.76 13.84
CA VAL A 192 -1.12 14.55 12.98
C VAL A 192 -0.65 13.99 11.64
N ILE A 193 -1.24 12.88 11.20
CA ILE A 193 -0.90 12.25 9.93
C ILE A 193 -1.32 13.15 8.76
N ARG A 194 -0.45 13.26 7.76
CA ARG A 194 -0.81 13.82 6.44
C ARG A 194 -1.46 12.76 5.57
N ARG A 195 -2.52 13.13 4.84
CA ARG A 195 -3.40 12.19 4.13
C ARG A 195 -3.64 12.62 2.69
N ASN A 196 -3.61 11.68 1.73
CA ASN A 196 -4.00 11.93 0.33
C ASN A 196 -5.52 11.83 0.15
N VAL A 197 -6.25 12.88 0.55
CA VAL A 197 -7.72 12.92 0.47
C VAL A 197 -8.21 14.28 -0.04
N ASN A 198 -9.33 14.30 -0.75
CA ASN A 198 -9.99 15.49 -1.26
C ASN A 198 -11.50 15.36 -1.04
N GLY A 199 -12.11 16.21 -0.21
CA GLY A 199 -13.54 16.10 0.14
C GLY A 199 -13.90 14.87 0.98
N CYS A 200 -13.05 14.45 1.92
CA CYS A 200 -13.24 13.24 2.74
C CYS A 200 -14.41 13.34 3.72
N TRP A 201 -15.28 12.32 3.73
CA TRP A 201 -16.45 12.24 4.63
C TRP A 201 -16.14 11.55 5.97
N ASN A 202 -14.87 11.29 6.27
CA ASN A 202 -14.44 10.72 7.56
C ASN A 202 -15.09 9.38 7.93
N LEU A 203 -15.35 8.50 6.94
CA LEU A 203 -16.14 7.27 7.14
C LEU A 203 -15.44 6.18 7.97
N GLY A 204 -14.12 6.00 7.78
CA GLY A 204 -13.32 4.96 8.46
C GLY A 204 -13.10 3.65 7.70
N TYR A 205 -13.73 3.48 6.54
CA TYR A 205 -13.70 2.23 5.76
C TYR A 205 -12.68 2.24 4.62
N CYS A 206 -11.57 2.99 4.76
CA CYS A 206 -10.58 3.22 3.68
C CYS A 206 -9.95 1.93 3.11
N GLY A 207 -9.99 0.82 3.86
CA GLY A 207 -9.52 -0.50 3.43
C GLY A 207 -10.42 -1.18 2.39
N MET A 208 -11.66 -0.74 2.22
CA MET A 208 -12.66 -1.41 1.40
C MET A 208 -13.00 -0.64 0.11
N GLY A 209 -12.11 0.26 -0.30
CA GLY A 209 -12.35 1.26 -1.33
C GLY A 209 -13.20 2.43 -0.82
N CYS A 210 -13.12 3.57 -1.52
CA CYS A 210 -13.77 4.80 -1.08
C CYS A 210 -15.08 5.05 -1.84
N PRO A 211 -16.26 4.90 -1.22
CA PRO A 211 -17.54 5.07 -1.92
C PRO A 211 -17.85 6.51 -2.30
N THR A 212 -17.05 7.48 -1.85
CA THR A 212 -17.25 8.92 -2.09
C THR A 212 -16.21 9.53 -3.01
N ASN A 213 -15.31 8.72 -3.59
CA ASN A 213 -14.19 9.16 -4.43
C ASN A 213 -13.20 10.14 -3.74
N ALA A 214 -13.33 10.33 -2.44
CA ALA A 214 -12.50 11.30 -1.71
C ALA A 214 -11.06 10.83 -1.49
N LYS A 215 -10.84 9.51 -1.47
CA LYS A 215 -9.49 8.93 -1.35
C LYS A 215 -8.74 9.12 -2.65
N GLN A 216 -7.67 9.92 -2.63
CA GLN A 216 -6.83 10.26 -3.79
C GLN A 216 -5.88 9.11 -4.15
N SER A 217 -6.47 7.93 -4.37
CA SER A 217 -5.83 6.74 -4.92
C SER A 217 -5.57 6.93 -6.41
N MET A 218 -4.66 6.13 -6.99
CA MET A 218 -4.36 6.20 -8.42
C MET A 218 -5.60 5.93 -9.28
N LEU A 219 -6.58 5.18 -8.74
CA LEU A 219 -7.86 4.89 -9.38
C LEU A 219 -8.65 6.16 -9.75
N VAL A 220 -8.63 7.20 -8.91
CA VAL A 220 -9.41 8.44 -9.15
C VAL A 220 -8.53 9.64 -9.54
N THR A 221 -7.21 9.44 -9.62
CA THR A 221 -6.24 10.51 -9.88
C THR A 221 -5.45 10.26 -11.17
N THR A 222 -4.34 9.53 -11.08
CA THR A 222 -3.34 9.45 -12.14
C THR A 222 -3.78 8.52 -13.30
N ILE A 223 -4.51 7.44 -13.01
CA ILE A 223 -5.02 6.54 -14.06
C ILE A 223 -6.07 7.25 -14.93
N PRO A 224 -7.11 7.90 -14.37
CA PRO A 224 -8.00 8.77 -15.14
C PRO A 224 -7.25 9.81 -16.00
N ALA A 225 -6.28 10.51 -15.42
CA ALA A 225 -5.51 11.52 -16.15
C ALA A 225 -4.73 10.93 -17.34
N ALA A 226 -4.18 9.72 -17.20
CA ALA A 226 -3.54 9.02 -18.31
C ALA A 226 -4.56 8.63 -19.41
N LEU A 227 -5.73 8.12 -19.01
CA LEU A 227 -6.81 7.71 -19.93
C LEU A 227 -7.40 8.90 -20.70
N GLU A 228 -7.56 10.06 -20.05
CA GLU A 228 -7.96 11.33 -20.68
C GLU A 228 -6.96 11.81 -21.74
N ARG A 229 -5.70 11.36 -21.66
CA ARG A 229 -4.64 11.63 -22.65
C ARG A 229 -4.47 10.50 -23.68
N GLY A 230 -5.42 9.56 -23.72
CA GLY A 230 -5.45 8.50 -24.74
C GLY A 230 -4.61 7.26 -24.39
N ALA A 231 -4.19 7.09 -23.14
CA ALA A 231 -3.64 5.81 -22.70
C ALA A 231 -4.70 4.69 -22.81
N THR A 232 -4.25 3.46 -23.02
CA THR A 232 -5.11 2.27 -23.00
C THR A 232 -4.90 1.51 -21.70
N LEU A 233 -5.98 1.10 -21.03
CA LEU A 233 -5.94 0.27 -19.83
C LEU A 233 -6.43 -1.15 -20.13
N LEU A 234 -5.58 -2.14 -19.89
CA LEU A 234 -5.93 -3.56 -19.91
C LEU A 234 -6.10 -4.04 -18.47
N THR A 235 -7.29 -4.56 -18.16
CA THR A 235 -7.64 -5.06 -16.82
C THR A 235 -7.86 -6.56 -16.85
N ARG A 236 -7.70 -7.22 -15.69
CA ARG A 236 -7.71 -8.69 -15.59
C ARG A 236 -6.66 -9.34 -16.49
N VAL A 237 -5.49 -8.71 -16.58
CA VAL A 237 -4.35 -9.20 -17.35
C VAL A 237 -3.19 -9.49 -16.41
N ARG A 238 -2.82 -10.76 -16.27
CA ARG A 238 -1.62 -11.15 -15.54
C ARG A 238 -0.41 -11.09 -16.47
N ALA A 239 0.58 -10.27 -16.12
CA ALA A 239 1.87 -10.27 -16.78
C ALA A 239 2.67 -11.52 -16.38
N GLU A 240 2.89 -12.43 -17.35
CA GLU A 240 3.53 -13.71 -17.08
C GLU A 240 5.05 -13.57 -17.13
N ARG A 241 5.60 -13.11 -18.26
CA ARG A 241 7.05 -12.99 -18.44
C ARG A 241 7.40 -12.11 -19.63
N PHE A 242 8.58 -11.52 -19.58
CA PHE A 242 9.23 -11.00 -20.77
C PHE A 242 9.86 -12.14 -21.58
N VAL A 243 9.82 -11.98 -22.90
CA VAL A 243 10.69 -12.73 -23.80
C VAL A 243 11.86 -11.82 -24.16
N LEU A 244 13.06 -12.29 -23.84
CA LEU A 244 14.29 -11.52 -23.96
C LEU A 244 15.01 -11.86 -25.27
N GLN A 245 15.62 -10.86 -25.89
CA GLN A 245 16.50 -10.99 -27.03
C GLN A 245 17.76 -10.15 -26.78
N GLY A 246 18.84 -10.80 -26.35
CA GLY A 246 20.03 -10.11 -25.85
C GLY A 246 19.70 -9.28 -24.62
N GLU A 247 20.16 -8.03 -24.59
CA GLU A 247 19.94 -7.08 -23.49
C GLU A 247 18.61 -6.31 -23.61
N ARG A 248 17.61 -6.90 -24.27
CA ARG A 248 16.31 -6.25 -24.52
C ARG A 248 15.14 -7.19 -24.26
N ALA A 249 14.07 -6.65 -23.69
CA ALA A 249 12.76 -7.29 -23.70
C ALA A 249 12.08 -7.05 -25.06
N GLU A 250 11.84 -8.12 -25.81
CA GLU A 250 11.22 -8.09 -27.14
C GLU A 250 9.69 -7.91 -27.04
N ARG A 251 9.09 -8.62 -26.07
CA ARG A 251 7.65 -8.57 -25.76
C ARG A 251 7.38 -9.00 -24.33
N LEU A 252 6.23 -8.60 -23.82
CA LEU A 252 5.61 -9.13 -22.60
C LEU A 252 4.50 -10.10 -22.97
N GLU A 253 4.57 -11.32 -22.47
CA GLU A 253 3.51 -12.33 -22.57
C GLU A 253 2.60 -12.23 -21.34
N CYS A 254 1.29 -12.17 -21.58
CA CYS A 254 0.28 -12.06 -20.53
C CYS A 254 -0.84 -13.08 -20.71
N SER A 255 -1.51 -13.39 -19.59
CA SER A 255 -2.73 -14.21 -19.55
C SER A 255 -3.94 -13.34 -19.24
N ALA A 256 -5.05 -13.57 -19.93
CA ALA A 256 -6.35 -13.02 -19.56
C ALA A 256 -6.96 -13.80 -18.39
N LEU A 257 -7.51 -13.09 -17.41
CA LEU A 257 -8.18 -13.66 -16.24
C LEU A 257 -9.70 -13.54 -16.38
N ALA A 258 -10.41 -14.53 -15.85
CA ALA A 258 -11.85 -14.59 -15.80
C ALA A 258 -12.43 -13.49 -14.89
N ALA A 259 -13.75 -13.34 -14.86
CA ALA A 259 -14.42 -12.26 -14.13
C ALA A 259 -14.08 -12.24 -12.62
N ASP A 260 -13.77 -13.40 -12.05
CA ASP A 260 -13.29 -13.59 -10.67
C ASP A 260 -11.90 -13.00 -10.39
N GLY A 261 -11.14 -12.66 -11.44
CA GLY A 261 -9.79 -12.13 -11.38
C GLY A 261 -8.76 -13.14 -10.88
N ILE A 262 -9.06 -14.44 -10.94
CA ILE A 262 -8.21 -15.53 -10.44
C ILE A 262 -7.90 -16.53 -11.55
N ALA A 263 -8.93 -17.10 -12.16
CA ALA A 263 -8.76 -18.18 -13.12
C ALA A 263 -8.34 -17.64 -14.50
N PRO A 264 -7.37 -18.25 -15.19
CA PRO A 264 -7.08 -17.87 -16.57
C PRO A 264 -8.24 -18.28 -17.49
N THR A 265 -8.55 -17.45 -18.49
CA THR A 265 -9.57 -17.78 -19.51
C THR A 265 -9.03 -18.69 -20.62
N GLY A 266 -7.72 -18.94 -20.63
CA GLY A 266 -6.99 -19.59 -21.72
C GLY A 266 -6.60 -18.64 -22.86
N ARG A 267 -7.06 -17.37 -22.85
CA ARG A 267 -6.66 -16.35 -23.83
C ARG A 267 -5.36 -15.67 -23.42
N ARG A 268 -4.55 -15.31 -24.42
CA ARG A 268 -3.26 -14.67 -24.24
C ARG A 268 -3.23 -13.26 -24.84
N LEU A 269 -2.40 -12.41 -24.25
CA LEU A 269 -2.07 -11.10 -24.80
C LEU A 269 -0.56 -11.00 -25.00
N THR A 270 -0.14 -10.48 -26.15
CA THR A 270 1.26 -10.20 -26.47
C THR A 270 1.47 -8.70 -26.61
N LEU A 271 2.31 -8.11 -25.76
CA LEU A 271 2.51 -6.66 -25.74
C LEU A 271 3.94 -6.32 -26.18
N ARG A 272 4.09 -5.41 -27.13
CA ARG A 272 5.37 -4.90 -27.62
C ARG A 272 5.50 -3.41 -27.33
N ALA A 273 6.69 -2.98 -26.94
CA ALA A 273 6.94 -1.57 -26.66
C ALA A 273 8.39 -1.19 -26.88
N ARG A 274 8.62 0.12 -27.10
CA ARG A 274 9.98 0.68 -27.12
C ARG A 274 10.62 0.57 -25.73
N HIS A 275 9.82 0.72 -24.67
CA HIS A 275 10.23 0.59 -23.27
C HIS A 275 9.15 -0.09 -22.41
N PHE A 276 9.56 -0.84 -21.40
CA PHE A 276 8.68 -1.46 -20.41
C PHE A 276 8.99 -0.89 -19.02
N VAL A 277 7.94 -0.54 -18.28
CA VAL A 277 8.02 -0.13 -16.88
C VAL A 277 7.40 -1.22 -16.03
N VAL A 278 8.18 -1.82 -15.14
CA VAL A 278 7.73 -2.79 -14.14
C VAL A 278 7.31 -2.04 -12.88
N ALA A 279 6.05 -2.21 -12.48
CA ALA A 279 5.42 -1.52 -11.34
C ALA A 279 4.42 -2.43 -10.59
N GLY A 280 4.68 -3.73 -10.54
CA GLY A 280 3.83 -4.76 -9.90
C GLY A 280 3.91 -4.82 -8.37
N GLY A 281 4.77 -4.00 -7.76
CA GLY A 281 5.08 -3.99 -6.32
C GLY A 281 6.16 -5.00 -5.93
N ALA A 282 6.69 -4.87 -4.72
CA ALA A 282 7.86 -5.59 -4.19
C ALA A 282 7.75 -7.12 -4.11
N ILE A 283 6.60 -7.72 -4.41
CA ILE A 283 6.47 -9.17 -4.62
C ILE A 283 6.36 -9.50 -6.11
N ASN A 284 5.49 -8.83 -6.85
CA ASN A 284 5.17 -9.23 -8.22
C ASN A 284 6.19 -8.71 -9.24
N SER A 285 6.84 -7.57 -8.99
CA SER A 285 7.92 -7.02 -9.82
C SER A 285 9.14 -7.94 -9.89
N PRO A 286 9.76 -8.34 -8.76
CA PRO A 286 10.84 -9.32 -8.82
C PRO A 286 10.38 -10.67 -9.37
N ALA A 287 9.16 -11.11 -9.06
CA ALA A 287 8.64 -12.36 -9.60
C ALA A 287 8.46 -12.36 -11.12
N LEU A 288 8.01 -11.25 -11.71
CA LEU A 288 7.94 -11.10 -13.16
C LEU A 288 9.34 -11.22 -13.78
N LEU A 289 10.33 -10.55 -13.21
CA LEU A 289 11.71 -10.57 -13.70
C LEU A 289 12.36 -11.96 -13.52
N LEU A 290 12.08 -12.65 -12.40
CA LEU A 290 12.49 -14.03 -12.17
C LEU A 290 11.88 -14.98 -13.20
N ARG A 291 10.56 -14.89 -13.47
CA ARG A 291 9.89 -15.70 -14.51
C ARG A 291 10.41 -15.41 -15.92
N SER A 292 10.99 -14.23 -16.11
CA SER A 292 11.59 -13.80 -17.38
C SER A 292 13.03 -14.26 -17.55
N ASN A 293 13.64 -14.87 -16.52
CA ASN A 293 15.08 -15.14 -16.46
C ASN A 293 15.91 -13.88 -16.75
N ALA A 294 15.51 -12.73 -16.18
CA ALA A 294 16.24 -11.48 -16.33
C ALA A 294 17.70 -11.64 -15.82
N PRO A 295 18.69 -10.99 -16.46
CA PRO A 295 20.08 -11.08 -16.04
C PRO A 295 20.27 -10.68 -14.58
N ASP A 296 20.89 -11.54 -13.78
CA ASP A 296 21.17 -11.29 -12.37
C ASP A 296 22.44 -12.04 -11.93
N PRO A 297 23.63 -11.63 -12.43
CA PRO A 297 24.88 -12.30 -12.12
C PRO A 297 25.22 -12.28 -10.62
N GLY A 298 24.76 -11.24 -9.90
CA GLY A 298 24.93 -11.08 -8.47
C GLY A 298 23.93 -11.87 -7.62
N ARG A 299 22.92 -12.51 -8.22
CA ARG A 299 21.81 -13.22 -7.52
C ARG A 299 21.10 -12.33 -6.48
N LEU A 300 20.90 -11.07 -6.82
CA LEU A 300 20.33 -10.04 -5.97
C LEU A 300 18.81 -9.85 -6.19
N LEU A 301 18.26 -10.32 -7.31
CA LEU A 301 16.84 -10.20 -7.63
C LEU A 301 15.98 -10.96 -6.61
N GLY A 302 14.94 -10.30 -6.12
CA GLY A 302 14.07 -10.78 -5.06
C GLY A 302 14.64 -10.65 -3.64
N ARG A 303 15.96 -10.47 -3.46
CA ARG A 303 16.61 -10.31 -2.15
C ARG A 303 16.37 -8.92 -1.57
N ARG A 304 16.64 -8.78 -0.27
CA ARG A 304 16.43 -7.52 0.47
C ARG A 304 14.99 -7.02 0.28
N THR A 305 14.02 -7.91 0.44
CA THR A 305 12.59 -7.54 0.49
C THR A 305 12.21 -7.22 1.93
N PHE A 306 11.61 -6.06 2.17
CA PHE A 306 11.30 -5.53 3.49
C PHE A 306 9.80 -5.44 3.71
N LEU A 307 9.37 -5.54 4.96
CA LEU A 307 7.95 -5.62 5.32
C LEU A 307 7.49 -4.57 6.32
N HIS A 308 8.39 -3.82 6.96
CA HIS A 308 8.07 -3.19 8.25
C HIS A 308 7.32 -4.17 9.16
N PRO A 309 7.95 -5.25 9.68
CA PRO A 309 7.28 -6.22 10.54
C PRO A 309 6.46 -5.51 11.61
N THR A 310 5.12 -5.66 11.54
CA THR A 310 4.21 -4.84 12.33
C THR A 310 3.57 -5.67 13.45
N LEU A 311 3.71 -5.17 14.67
CA LEU A 311 3.13 -5.75 15.88
C LEU A 311 1.82 -5.03 16.20
N VAL A 312 0.92 -5.72 16.91
CA VAL A 312 -0.37 -5.17 17.30
C VAL A 312 -0.59 -5.40 18.80
N SER A 313 -1.19 -4.43 19.47
CA SER A 313 -1.67 -4.54 20.85
C SER A 313 -3.10 -4.00 20.94
N ALA A 314 -3.98 -4.68 21.66
CA ALA A 314 -5.37 -4.27 21.88
C ALA A 314 -5.57 -3.82 23.33
N GLY A 315 -6.21 -2.68 23.53
CA GLY A 315 -6.63 -2.20 24.85
C GLY A 315 -8.16 -2.16 24.94
N ARG A 316 -8.74 -2.64 26.04
CA ARG A 316 -10.18 -2.56 26.32
C ARG A 316 -10.46 -1.37 27.24
N PHE A 317 -11.47 -0.59 26.89
CA PHE A 317 -11.83 0.63 27.61
C PHE A 317 -13.26 0.55 28.17
N ALA A 318 -13.54 1.35 29.20
CA ALA A 318 -14.89 1.44 29.75
C ALA A 318 -15.83 2.16 28.76
N GLN A 319 -15.35 3.25 28.17
CA GLN A 319 -16.08 3.97 27.12
C GLN A 319 -16.05 3.23 25.79
N ARG A 320 -16.99 3.55 24.91
CA ARG A 320 -16.93 3.13 23.51
C ARG A 320 -15.78 3.83 22.80
N VAL A 321 -15.06 3.08 21.98
CA VAL A 321 -13.94 3.54 21.14
C VAL A 321 -14.35 3.61 19.68
N ASP A 322 -15.18 2.67 19.22
CA ASP A 322 -15.72 2.62 17.85
C ASP A 322 -14.63 2.77 16.77
N GLY A 323 -13.56 1.98 16.89
CA GLY A 323 -12.37 2.04 16.02
C GLY A 323 -12.60 1.78 14.53
N TYR A 324 -13.82 1.45 14.12
CA TYR A 324 -14.23 1.34 12.71
C TYR A 324 -14.60 2.69 12.07
N ALA A 325 -14.94 3.70 12.87
CA ALA A 325 -15.50 4.98 12.42
C ALA A 325 -14.45 6.10 12.49
N GLY A 326 -14.49 7.05 11.55
CA GLY A 326 -13.51 8.14 11.50
C GLY A 326 -12.21 7.75 10.80
N ALA A 327 -11.40 8.74 10.42
CA ALA A 327 -10.17 8.56 9.67
C ALA A 327 -9.21 7.59 10.39
N PRO A 328 -8.91 6.42 9.80
CA PRO A 328 -7.91 5.51 10.38
C PRO A 328 -6.55 6.17 10.35
N GLN A 329 -5.68 5.96 11.35
CA GLN A 329 -4.34 6.54 11.35
C GLN A 329 -4.35 8.07 11.11
N SER A 330 -5.04 8.82 11.96
CA SER A 330 -4.98 10.28 11.99
C SER A 330 -3.92 10.82 12.97
N VAL A 331 -3.46 10.00 13.91
CA VAL A 331 -2.40 10.30 14.88
C VAL A 331 -1.28 9.26 14.76
N TYR A 332 -0.03 9.69 14.97
CA TYR A 332 1.13 8.82 15.01
C TYR A 332 2.16 9.27 16.05
N SER A 333 3.12 8.39 16.34
CA SER A 333 4.39 8.75 16.97
C SER A 333 5.55 8.08 16.23
N ASP A 334 6.51 8.87 15.77
CA ASP A 334 7.79 8.41 15.22
C ASP A 334 8.94 8.50 16.22
N HIS A 335 8.65 8.81 17.49
CA HIS A 335 9.62 9.00 18.56
C HIS A 335 10.68 7.88 18.60
N PHE A 336 10.25 6.63 18.55
CA PHE A 336 11.13 5.47 18.71
C PHE A 336 11.98 5.13 17.47
N LEU A 337 11.85 5.86 16.35
CA LEU A 337 12.76 5.73 15.21
C LEU A 337 14.09 6.46 15.40
N GLU A 338 14.10 7.47 16.28
CA GLU A 338 15.23 8.40 16.48
C GLU A 338 15.85 8.26 17.89
N THR A 339 15.33 7.36 18.73
CA THR A 339 15.90 7.07 20.07
C THR A 339 17.20 6.26 20.05
N GLN A 340 17.57 5.71 18.90
CA GLN A 340 18.74 4.85 18.71
C GLN A 340 19.44 5.24 17.40
N PRO A 341 20.75 4.95 17.25
CA PRO A 341 21.43 5.06 15.95
C PRO A 341 20.66 4.33 14.84
N ILE A 342 20.77 4.80 13.60
CA ILE A 342 19.93 4.30 12.50
C ILE A 342 20.12 2.79 12.24
N ASP A 343 21.35 2.33 12.43
CA ASP A 343 21.88 0.97 12.33
C ASP A 343 22.06 0.30 13.71
N GLY A 344 21.56 0.91 14.79
CA GLY A 344 21.54 0.33 16.13
C GLY A 344 20.36 -0.62 16.36
N ALA A 345 19.85 -0.66 17.58
CA ALA A 345 18.64 -1.41 17.90
C ALA A 345 17.44 -0.93 17.07
N VAL A 346 16.64 -1.86 16.52
CA VAL A 346 15.59 -1.53 15.54
C VAL A 346 14.58 -0.50 16.06
N GLY A 347 14.44 0.64 15.39
CA GLY A 347 13.41 1.62 15.71
C GLY A 347 12.01 1.19 15.24
N TYR A 348 10.97 1.82 15.76
CA TYR A 348 9.59 1.60 15.28
C TYR A 348 8.73 2.87 15.30
N LYS A 349 7.71 2.90 14.44
CA LYS A 349 6.67 3.94 14.41
C LYS A 349 5.38 3.39 15.00
N LEU A 350 4.65 4.22 15.75
CA LEU A 350 3.34 3.89 16.33
C LEU A 350 2.21 4.59 15.58
N GLU A 351 1.14 3.85 15.29
CA GLU A 351 -0.08 4.34 14.64
C GLU A 351 -1.30 3.59 15.18
N ALA A 352 -2.49 4.18 15.10
CA ALA A 352 -3.75 3.50 15.43
C ALA A 352 -4.45 2.99 14.15
N PRO A 353 -4.45 1.67 13.85
CA PRO A 353 -5.16 1.12 12.70
C PRO A 353 -6.68 1.15 12.94
N PRO A 354 -7.50 1.10 11.89
CA PRO A 354 -8.92 0.85 12.08
C PRO A 354 -9.16 -0.55 12.60
N ILE A 355 -10.32 -0.74 13.23
CA ILE A 355 -10.78 -2.05 13.68
C ILE A 355 -12.11 -2.33 12.98
N HIS A 356 -12.16 -3.36 12.14
CA HIS A 356 -13.38 -3.84 11.51
C HIS A 356 -13.66 -5.29 11.94
N PRO A 357 -14.91 -5.78 11.92
CA PRO A 357 -15.25 -7.07 12.50
C PRO A 357 -14.42 -8.25 11.98
N LEU A 358 -14.24 -8.39 10.66
CA LEU A 358 -13.47 -9.51 10.08
C LEU A 358 -11.96 -9.31 10.28
N LEU A 359 -11.45 -8.08 10.17
CA LEU A 359 -10.06 -7.75 10.43
C LEU A 359 -9.69 -8.09 11.89
N MET A 360 -10.54 -7.73 12.85
CA MET A 360 -10.34 -8.07 14.25
C MET A 360 -10.39 -9.58 14.45
N ALA A 361 -11.43 -10.24 13.93
CA ALA A 361 -11.64 -11.68 14.12
C ALA A 361 -10.47 -12.53 13.59
N THR A 362 -9.82 -12.08 12.52
CA THR A 362 -8.69 -12.81 11.90
C THR A 362 -7.32 -12.45 12.48
N THR A 363 -7.22 -11.30 13.15
CA THR A 363 -5.96 -10.80 13.72
C THR A 363 -5.79 -11.16 15.19
N MET A 364 -6.84 -11.04 15.99
CA MET A 364 -6.81 -11.33 17.42
C MET A 364 -6.66 -12.83 17.67
N ALA A 365 -5.87 -13.18 18.71
CA ALA A 365 -5.67 -14.56 19.13
C ALA A 365 -6.93 -15.17 19.77
N GLY A 366 -6.96 -16.50 19.87
CA GLY A 366 -8.00 -17.25 20.57
C GLY A 366 -9.04 -17.93 19.69
N PHE A 367 -9.84 -18.79 20.33
CA PHE A 367 -10.94 -19.52 19.70
C PHE A 367 -12.11 -19.72 20.67
N GLY A 368 -13.28 -20.11 20.15
CA GLY A 368 -14.46 -20.43 20.96
C GLY A 368 -14.93 -19.28 21.85
N ALA A 369 -15.20 -19.56 23.13
CA ALA A 369 -15.75 -18.59 24.07
C ALA A 369 -14.85 -17.36 24.28
N MET A 370 -13.54 -17.55 24.39
CA MET A 370 -12.59 -16.44 24.55
C MET A 370 -12.65 -15.46 23.36
N HIS A 371 -12.71 -16.01 22.14
CA HIS A 371 -12.82 -15.18 20.95
C HIS A 371 -14.19 -14.49 20.86
N ALA A 372 -15.27 -15.20 21.19
CA ALA A 372 -16.62 -14.63 21.20
C ALA A 372 -16.75 -13.46 22.21
N GLU A 373 -16.12 -13.58 23.39
CA GLU A 373 -16.06 -12.51 24.40
C GLU A 373 -15.28 -11.29 23.88
N ALA A 374 -14.11 -11.52 23.25
CA ALA A 374 -13.34 -10.45 22.62
C ALA A 374 -14.18 -9.72 21.57
N MET A 375 -14.87 -10.46 20.69
CA MET A 375 -15.75 -9.89 19.65
C MET A 375 -16.95 -9.14 20.23
N THR A 376 -17.48 -9.54 21.39
CA THR A 376 -18.54 -8.80 22.11
C THR A 376 -18.03 -7.44 22.61
N SER A 377 -16.74 -7.35 22.93
CA SER A 377 -16.08 -6.11 23.35
C SER A 377 -15.67 -5.20 22.19
N PHE A 378 -15.94 -5.57 20.93
CA PHE A 378 -15.51 -4.86 19.72
C PHE A 378 -15.69 -3.33 19.79
N PRO A 379 -16.85 -2.78 20.21
CA PRO A 379 -17.05 -1.32 20.27
C PRO A 379 -16.16 -0.59 21.29
N HIS A 380 -15.55 -1.32 22.23
CA HIS A 380 -14.77 -0.79 23.36
C HIS A 380 -13.26 -1.03 23.20
N LEU A 381 -12.84 -1.55 22.05
CA LEU A 381 -11.44 -1.87 21.79
C LEU A 381 -10.74 -0.73 21.06
N HIS A 382 -9.54 -0.45 21.54
CA HIS A 382 -8.53 0.38 20.91
C HIS A 382 -7.42 -0.53 20.38
N ALA A 383 -6.95 -0.26 19.17
CA ALA A 383 -5.82 -0.96 18.58
C ALA A 383 -4.66 -0.01 18.40
N LEU A 384 -3.47 -0.47 18.74
CA LEU A 384 -2.22 0.21 18.46
C LEU A 384 -1.32 -0.73 17.67
N LEU A 385 -0.63 -0.21 16.65
CA LEU A 385 0.36 -0.97 15.91
C LEU A 385 1.73 -0.31 15.98
N ALA A 386 2.78 -1.14 15.83
CA ALA A 386 4.16 -0.71 15.81
C ALA A 386 4.87 -1.26 14.57
N LEU A 387 5.32 -0.38 13.68
CA LEU A 387 6.03 -0.72 12.44
C LEU A 387 7.54 -0.72 12.69
N LEU A 388 8.17 -1.89 12.74
CA LEU A 388 9.63 -2.01 12.90
C LEU A 388 10.38 -1.57 11.62
N ARG A 389 11.47 -0.81 11.75
CA ARG A 389 12.32 -0.36 10.63
C ARG A 389 13.40 -1.40 10.27
N ASP A 390 13.06 -2.36 9.41
CA ASP A 390 13.95 -3.42 8.91
C ASP A 390 14.92 -2.95 7.80
N GLY A 391 16.05 -3.65 7.60
CA GLY A 391 16.97 -3.43 6.48
C GLY A 391 18.21 -2.57 6.74
N PHE A 392 18.32 -1.93 7.91
CA PHE A 392 19.42 -1.00 8.26
C PHE A 392 20.57 -1.66 9.02
N HIS A 393 20.39 -2.90 9.47
CA HIS A 393 21.37 -3.64 10.27
C HIS A 393 21.68 -4.98 9.61
N ALA A 394 22.90 -5.51 9.82
CA ALA A 394 23.34 -6.78 9.23
C ALA A 394 22.46 -7.97 9.66
N GLU A 395 21.94 -7.96 10.89
CA GLU A 395 21.00 -8.96 11.41
C GLU A 395 19.54 -8.73 10.95
N SER A 396 19.29 -7.72 10.12
CA SER A 396 18.00 -7.45 9.48
C SER A 396 18.17 -7.41 7.95
N PRO A 397 18.59 -8.53 7.31
CA PRO A 397 18.87 -8.55 5.87
C PRO A 397 17.61 -8.44 4.99
N GLY A 398 16.42 -8.60 5.58
CA GLY A 398 15.15 -8.72 4.87
C GLY A 398 14.88 -10.13 4.37
N GLY A 399 13.84 -10.28 3.57
CA GLY A 399 13.42 -11.52 2.94
C GLY A 399 13.86 -11.66 1.48
N ALA A 400 13.39 -12.75 0.86
CA ALA A 400 13.61 -13.10 -0.52
C ALA A 400 12.31 -13.48 -1.22
N VAL A 401 11.99 -12.80 -2.32
CA VAL A 401 10.95 -13.27 -3.24
C VAL A 401 11.52 -14.38 -4.11
N GLU A 402 10.82 -15.50 -4.13
CA GLU A 402 11.13 -16.67 -4.95
C GLU A 402 9.89 -17.09 -5.75
N LEU A 403 10.09 -18.00 -6.69
CA LEU A 403 9.01 -18.62 -7.43
C LEU A 403 8.73 -20.01 -6.86
N ARG A 404 7.46 -20.35 -6.68
CA ARG A 404 7.04 -21.74 -6.47
C ARG A 404 7.18 -22.53 -7.78
N SER A 405 6.98 -23.85 -7.70
CA SER A 405 7.04 -24.74 -8.87
C SER A 405 6.03 -24.40 -9.97
N ASP A 406 4.92 -23.74 -9.62
CA ASP A 406 3.90 -23.25 -10.56
C ASP A 406 4.18 -21.84 -11.10
N GLY A 407 5.31 -21.24 -10.74
CA GLY A 407 5.69 -19.87 -11.12
C GLY A 407 5.03 -18.76 -10.29
N SER A 408 4.17 -19.09 -9.32
CA SER A 408 3.59 -18.10 -8.41
C SER A 408 4.63 -17.54 -7.44
N PRO A 409 4.56 -16.25 -7.07
CA PRO A 409 5.51 -15.67 -6.14
C PRO A 409 5.28 -16.16 -4.70
N VAL A 410 6.37 -16.38 -3.98
CA VAL A 410 6.38 -16.60 -2.53
C VAL A 410 7.45 -15.71 -1.90
N LEU A 411 7.10 -15.03 -0.81
CA LEU A 411 8.07 -14.31 0.00
C LEU A 411 8.53 -15.20 1.14
N ASP A 412 9.82 -15.49 1.20
CA ASP A 412 10.47 -16.04 2.38
C ASP A 412 11.02 -14.88 3.23
N TYR A 413 10.63 -14.79 4.49
CA TYR A 413 11.04 -13.69 5.38
C TYR A 413 11.36 -14.25 6.77
N PRO A 414 12.62 -14.60 7.05
CA PRO A 414 13.02 -15.02 8.38
C PRO A 414 13.04 -13.80 9.33
N ILE A 415 12.39 -13.92 10.48
CA ILE A 415 12.44 -12.90 11.54
C ILE A 415 13.58 -13.24 12.48
N SER A 416 14.61 -12.40 12.51
CA SER A 416 15.81 -12.58 13.33
C SER A 416 15.58 -12.21 14.80
N ASP A 417 16.48 -12.66 15.67
CA ASP A 417 16.49 -12.29 17.09
C ASP A 417 16.55 -10.77 17.29
N TYR A 418 17.31 -10.07 16.44
CA TYR A 418 17.33 -8.61 16.39
C TYR A 418 15.94 -7.99 16.22
N LEU A 419 15.13 -8.51 15.29
CA LEU A 419 13.75 -8.04 15.09
C LEU A 419 12.82 -8.47 16.24
N TRP A 420 13.01 -9.66 16.82
CA TRP A 420 12.23 -10.13 17.96
C TRP A 420 12.47 -9.32 19.24
N GLN A 421 13.70 -8.87 19.47
CA GLN A 421 14.01 -7.92 20.53
C GLN A 421 13.26 -6.60 20.30
N GLY A 422 13.23 -6.11 19.06
CA GLY A 422 12.42 -4.96 18.64
C GLY A 422 10.93 -5.15 18.91
N ALA A 423 10.37 -6.29 18.51
CA ALA A 423 8.97 -6.63 18.71
C ALA A 423 8.58 -6.60 20.19
N ARG A 424 9.41 -7.17 21.07
CA ARG A 424 9.17 -7.11 22.52
C ARG A 424 9.13 -5.68 23.05
N ARG A 425 10.11 -4.85 22.66
CA ARG A 425 10.15 -3.42 23.09
C ARG A 425 8.93 -2.65 22.58
N ALA A 426 8.49 -2.93 21.35
CA ALA A 426 7.30 -2.31 20.78
C ALA A 426 6.02 -2.72 21.53
N LEU A 427 5.84 -4.01 21.83
CA LEU A 427 4.69 -4.49 22.62
C LEU A 427 4.65 -3.88 24.02
N LEU A 428 5.79 -3.79 24.71
CA LEU A 428 5.90 -3.12 26.01
C LEU A 428 5.46 -1.65 25.94
N THR A 429 5.99 -0.92 24.96
CA THR A 429 5.67 0.50 24.75
C THR A 429 4.19 0.71 24.45
N MET A 430 3.62 -0.10 23.57
CA MET A 430 2.20 0.00 23.24
C MET A 430 1.32 -0.28 24.46
N ALA A 431 1.67 -1.26 25.28
CA ALA A 431 0.93 -1.56 26.50
C ALA A 431 1.00 -0.43 27.53
N GLU A 432 2.18 0.17 27.74
CA GLU A 432 2.34 1.31 28.64
C GLU A 432 1.50 2.51 28.19
N ILE A 433 1.53 2.85 26.89
CA ILE A 433 0.68 3.90 26.31
C ILE A 433 -0.80 3.60 26.52
N GLN A 434 -1.24 2.36 26.29
CA GLN A 434 -2.64 1.99 26.43
C GLN A 434 -3.13 2.09 27.89
N PHE A 435 -2.33 1.65 28.86
CA PHE A 435 -2.66 1.84 30.28
C PHE A 435 -2.62 3.32 30.69
N ALA A 436 -1.63 4.09 30.22
CA ALA A 436 -1.57 5.53 30.46
C ALA A 436 -2.78 6.29 29.86
N ALA A 437 -3.40 5.74 28.81
CA ALA A 437 -4.64 6.24 28.23
C ALA A 437 -5.91 5.83 29.00
N GLY A 438 -5.80 4.94 29.99
CA GLY A 438 -6.91 4.46 30.82
C GLY A 438 -7.50 3.11 30.41
N ALA A 439 -6.74 2.25 29.72
CA ALA A 439 -7.21 0.90 29.40
C ALA A 439 -7.49 0.10 30.68
N LEU A 440 -8.61 -0.62 30.71
CA LEU A 440 -8.96 -1.58 31.76
C LEU A 440 -8.13 -2.84 31.65
N THR A 441 -7.89 -3.29 30.42
CA THR A 441 -7.02 -4.42 30.12
C THR A 441 -6.25 -4.18 28.84
N VAL A 442 -5.04 -4.74 28.75
CA VAL A 442 -4.24 -4.74 27.51
C VAL A 442 -3.86 -6.17 27.15
N THR A 443 -4.01 -6.51 25.87
CA THR A 443 -3.64 -7.79 25.28
C THR A 443 -2.69 -7.55 24.11
N PRO A 444 -1.39 -7.87 24.24
CA PRO A 444 -0.51 -7.94 23.08
C PRO A 444 -0.99 -9.07 22.16
N VAL A 445 -0.98 -8.87 20.84
CA VAL A 445 -1.47 -9.90 19.91
C VAL A 445 -0.43 -11.01 19.77
N HIS A 446 -0.54 -11.98 20.68
CA HIS A 446 0.35 -13.11 20.85
C HIS A 446 -0.46 -14.31 21.35
N GLU A 447 -0.26 -15.50 20.79
CA GLU A 447 -1.11 -16.68 21.02
C GLU A 447 -1.15 -17.13 22.48
N LEU A 448 -0.06 -16.90 23.23
CA LEU A 448 0.05 -17.25 24.66
C LEU A 448 -0.25 -16.11 25.63
N ALA A 449 -0.54 -14.89 25.15
CA ALA A 449 -0.72 -13.75 26.04
C ALA A 449 -2.17 -13.65 26.55
N PRO A 450 -2.39 -13.55 27.87
CA PRO A 450 -3.69 -13.18 28.40
C PRO A 450 -3.95 -11.67 28.23
N ALA A 451 -5.16 -11.25 28.61
CA ALA A 451 -5.43 -9.85 28.91
C ALA A 451 -4.85 -9.51 30.29
N TYR A 452 -3.95 -8.51 30.34
CA TYR A 452 -3.37 -8.02 31.59
C TYR A 452 -4.22 -6.89 32.15
N GLY A 453 -4.36 -6.81 33.48
CA GLY A 453 -5.18 -5.80 34.16
C GLY A 453 -4.42 -4.53 34.57
N SER A 454 -3.08 -4.56 34.52
CA SER A 454 -2.25 -3.40 34.84
C SER A 454 -0.95 -3.36 34.05
N TRP A 455 -0.30 -2.20 34.02
CA TRP A 455 1.03 -2.04 33.39
C TRP A 455 2.08 -2.96 34.03
N ALA A 456 2.09 -3.09 35.35
CA ALA A 456 3.06 -3.95 36.04
C ALA A 456 2.95 -5.42 35.60
N GLU A 457 1.72 -5.94 35.54
CA GLU A 457 1.43 -7.29 35.04
C GLU A 457 1.82 -7.45 33.58
N ALA A 458 1.41 -6.50 32.71
CA ALA A 458 1.73 -6.55 31.29
C ALA A 458 3.25 -6.50 31.04
N LYS A 459 3.97 -5.66 31.78
CA LYS A 459 5.43 -5.54 31.68
C LYS A 459 6.12 -6.87 32.00
N GLN A 460 5.74 -7.50 33.11
CA GLN A 460 6.30 -8.80 33.51
C GLN A 460 5.90 -9.91 32.51
N GLY A 461 4.62 -9.96 32.14
CA GLY A 461 4.09 -10.97 31.21
C GLY A 461 4.73 -10.87 29.84
N ILE A 462 4.74 -9.67 29.23
CA ILE A 462 5.37 -9.43 27.92
C ILE A 462 6.87 -9.73 27.98
N ALA A 463 7.57 -9.45 29.07
CA ALA A 463 8.99 -9.80 29.19
C ALA A 463 9.24 -11.32 29.14
N GLY A 464 8.31 -12.12 29.68
CA GLY A 464 8.39 -13.58 29.70
C GLY A 464 7.89 -14.31 28.44
N LEU A 465 7.19 -13.62 27.52
CA LEU A 465 6.64 -14.26 26.31
C LEU A 465 7.74 -14.74 25.35
N PRO A 466 7.63 -15.94 24.75
CA PRO A 466 8.52 -16.36 23.68
C PRO A 466 8.24 -15.59 22.39
N MET A 467 9.16 -14.72 21.97
CA MET A 467 9.03 -13.98 20.70
C MET A 467 9.47 -14.89 19.55
N GLN A 468 8.50 -15.51 18.88
CA GLN A 468 8.73 -16.53 17.85
C GLN A 468 7.66 -16.46 16.77
N SER A 469 8.02 -16.88 15.56
CA SER A 469 7.08 -17.07 14.45
C SER A 469 5.90 -17.93 14.87
N LEU A 470 4.71 -17.61 14.36
CA LEU A 470 3.44 -18.30 14.65
C LEU A 470 2.93 -18.19 16.10
N LEU A 471 3.73 -17.69 17.05
CA LEU A 471 3.28 -17.33 18.40
C LEU A 471 3.04 -15.83 18.56
N THR A 472 3.99 -15.01 18.07
CA THR A 472 3.84 -13.55 18.01
C THR A 472 3.22 -13.19 16.66
N ARG A 473 2.04 -12.57 16.66
CA ARG A 473 1.39 -12.20 15.41
C ARG A 473 2.10 -11.02 14.77
N VAL A 474 2.53 -11.19 13.53
CA VAL A 474 3.15 -10.14 12.72
C VAL A 474 2.32 -9.93 11.47
N VAL A 475 2.08 -8.67 11.11
CA VAL A 475 1.39 -8.28 9.88
C VAL A 475 2.23 -7.30 9.09
N SER A 476 1.87 -7.09 7.83
CA SER A 476 2.45 -6.05 6.99
C SER A 476 1.46 -5.55 5.94
N ALA A 477 1.51 -4.25 5.68
CA ALA A 477 0.91 -3.62 4.49
C ALA A 477 1.98 -2.89 3.65
N HIS A 478 3.25 -3.04 4.00
CA HIS A 478 4.37 -2.24 3.48
C HIS A 478 5.44 -3.16 2.90
N VAL A 479 5.18 -3.72 1.72
CA VAL A 479 6.17 -4.54 1.02
C VAL A 479 7.06 -3.64 0.16
N MET A 480 8.36 -3.70 0.37
CA MET A 480 9.38 -2.87 -0.28
C MET A 480 10.58 -3.76 -0.68
N GLY A 481 11.45 -3.26 -1.55
CA GLY A 481 12.66 -3.99 -1.97
C GLY A 481 12.40 -5.17 -2.92
N GLY A 482 13.44 -5.95 -3.20
CA GLY A 482 13.41 -7.07 -4.15
C GLY A 482 13.84 -6.73 -5.58
N CYS A 483 13.79 -5.47 -6.00
CA CYS A 483 14.44 -4.97 -7.21
C CYS A 483 15.38 -3.81 -6.84
N THR A 484 16.30 -4.10 -5.90
CA THR A 484 17.09 -3.10 -5.19
C THR A 484 17.80 -2.12 -6.12
N MET A 485 17.58 -0.84 -5.87
CA MET A 485 18.25 0.26 -6.54
C MET A 485 19.56 0.62 -5.82
N ALA A 486 20.66 0.66 -6.56
CA ALA A 486 21.97 1.02 -6.03
C ALA A 486 22.84 1.68 -7.11
N GLY A 487 23.78 2.53 -6.68
CA GLY A 487 24.79 3.12 -7.55
C GLY A 487 25.75 2.08 -8.14
N ASP A 488 26.02 1.00 -7.40
CA ASP A 488 26.92 -0.09 -7.77
C ASP A 488 26.12 -1.39 -8.00
N GLU A 489 26.44 -2.12 -9.08
CA GLU A 489 25.79 -3.38 -9.45
C GLU A 489 25.98 -4.52 -8.44
N ARG A 490 27.00 -4.43 -7.58
CA ARG A 490 27.22 -5.38 -6.48
C ARG A 490 26.17 -5.29 -5.38
N HIS A 491 25.41 -4.19 -5.33
CA HIS A 491 24.45 -3.91 -4.28
C HIS A 491 23.00 -3.82 -4.77
N GLY A 492 22.76 -3.90 -6.09
CA GLY A 492 21.41 -3.82 -6.64
C GLY A 492 21.31 -4.18 -8.11
N VAL A 493 20.12 -4.61 -8.51
CA VAL A 493 19.78 -4.98 -9.90
C VAL A 493 19.23 -3.81 -10.71
N VAL A 494 18.96 -2.67 -10.06
CA VAL A 494 18.44 -1.45 -10.70
C VAL A 494 19.41 -0.29 -10.47
N ASP A 495 19.65 0.50 -11.51
CA ASP A 495 20.48 1.70 -11.42
C ASP A 495 19.71 2.90 -10.80
N PRO A 496 20.39 3.99 -10.42
CA PRO A 496 19.73 5.18 -9.84
C PRO A 496 18.75 5.91 -10.78
N GLN A 497 18.70 5.56 -12.06
CA GLN A 497 17.77 6.05 -13.08
C GLN A 497 16.58 5.08 -13.27
N GLY A 498 16.47 4.05 -12.42
CA GLY A 498 15.38 3.08 -12.42
C GLY A 498 15.53 2.00 -13.48
N ARG A 499 16.60 1.97 -14.28
CA ARG A 499 16.79 0.97 -15.33
C ARG A 499 17.28 -0.35 -14.73
N TYR A 500 16.67 -1.46 -15.16
CA TYR A 500 17.12 -2.78 -14.79
C TYR A 500 18.47 -3.08 -15.46
N ARG A 501 19.47 -3.47 -14.68
CA ARG A 501 20.83 -3.72 -15.18
C ARG A 501 20.82 -4.95 -16.10
N GLY A 502 21.37 -4.80 -17.30
CA GLY A 502 21.36 -5.83 -18.34
C GLY A 502 20.09 -5.87 -19.20
N LEU A 503 19.14 -4.96 -19.01
CA LEU A 503 17.97 -4.78 -19.90
C LEU A 503 17.78 -3.31 -20.27
N ASP A 504 18.15 -2.95 -21.51
CA ASP A 504 18.17 -1.56 -21.99
C ASP A 504 16.80 -0.86 -21.97
N ASN A 505 15.74 -1.64 -22.17
CA ASN A 505 14.38 -1.15 -22.34
C ASN A 505 13.43 -1.59 -21.23
N VAL A 506 13.96 -1.90 -20.04
CA VAL A 506 13.17 -2.22 -18.85
C VAL A 506 13.58 -1.33 -17.69
N SER A 507 12.63 -0.63 -17.09
CA SER A 507 12.82 0.11 -15.83
C SER A 507 11.83 -0.33 -14.76
N VAL A 508 12.14 -0.09 -13.49
CA VAL A 508 11.31 -0.43 -12.33
C VAL A 508 10.87 0.87 -11.64
N HIS A 509 9.57 1.06 -11.48
CA HIS A 509 8.98 2.29 -10.95
C HIS A 509 7.97 1.96 -9.85
N ASP A 510 8.42 1.37 -8.75
CA ASP A 510 7.58 1.08 -7.57
C ASP A 510 8.42 0.94 -6.29
N GLY A 511 7.81 0.50 -5.18
CA GLY A 511 8.50 0.31 -3.90
C GLY A 511 9.52 -0.84 -3.88
N SER A 512 9.62 -1.66 -4.93
CA SER A 512 10.62 -2.73 -5.03
C SER A 512 12.04 -2.19 -5.19
N LEU A 513 12.19 -0.92 -5.55
CA LEU A 513 13.47 -0.23 -5.65
C LEU A 513 14.19 -0.05 -4.31
N PHE A 514 13.47 -0.08 -3.19
CA PHE A 514 14.01 0.45 -1.93
C PHE A 514 15.08 -0.49 -1.36
N PRO A 515 16.30 -0.01 -1.08
CA PRO A 515 17.39 -0.85 -0.56
C PRO A 515 17.25 -1.23 0.92
N THR A 516 16.34 -0.57 1.64
CA THR A 516 15.91 -0.87 3.02
C THR A 516 14.41 -0.61 3.14
N SER A 517 13.81 -0.88 4.31
CA SER A 517 12.56 -0.20 4.68
C SER A 517 12.81 1.30 4.90
N ILE A 518 11.79 2.10 5.21
CA ILE A 518 11.99 3.56 5.31
C ILE A 518 11.68 4.17 6.68
N GLY A 519 11.15 3.40 7.63
CA GLY A 519 10.67 3.94 8.92
C GLY A 519 9.44 4.84 8.77
N ALA A 520 8.71 4.72 7.67
CA ALA A 520 7.55 5.55 7.34
C ALA A 520 6.65 4.82 6.33
N ASN A 521 5.39 5.22 6.17
CA ASN A 521 4.51 4.56 5.22
C ASN A 521 4.99 4.89 3.79
N PRO A 522 5.19 3.88 2.91
CA PRO A 522 6.03 4.04 1.72
C PRO A 522 5.38 4.82 0.58
N GLN A 523 4.06 5.06 0.58
CA GLN A 523 3.36 5.51 -0.62
C GLN A 523 3.90 6.84 -1.19
N LEU A 524 4.18 7.85 -0.36
CA LEU A 524 4.70 9.13 -0.85
C LEU A 524 6.16 9.03 -1.30
N THR A 525 6.94 8.11 -0.72
CA THR A 525 8.28 7.77 -1.24
C THR A 525 8.16 7.17 -2.64
N ILE A 526 7.22 6.24 -2.84
CA ILE A 526 6.97 5.63 -4.16
C ILE A 526 6.51 6.69 -5.16
N TYR A 527 5.56 7.57 -4.80
CA TYR A 527 5.09 8.63 -5.68
C TYR A 527 6.22 9.56 -6.11
N GLY A 528 7.03 10.05 -5.16
CA GLY A 528 8.12 10.98 -5.45
C GLY A 528 9.20 10.37 -6.34
N ILE A 529 9.63 9.14 -6.03
CA ILE A 529 10.63 8.43 -6.85
C ILE A 529 10.06 8.12 -8.24
N ALA A 530 8.83 7.62 -8.34
CA ALA A 530 8.20 7.35 -9.63
C ALA A 530 8.05 8.62 -10.47
N ALA A 531 7.70 9.76 -9.88
CA ALA A 531 7.62 11.04 -10.59
C ALA A 531 8.97 11.47 -11.17
N ARG A 532 10.06 11.33 -10.38
CA ARG A 532 11.43 11.59 -10.83
C ARG A 532 11.82 10.68 -11.99
N LEU A 533 11.63 9.37 -11.83
CA LEU A 533 12.02 8.36 -12.81
C LEU A 533 11.21 8.47 -14.11
N ALA A 534 9.89 8.64 -14.01
CA ALA A 534 9.01 8.83 -15.15
C ALA A 534 9.32 10.11 -15.92
N SER A 535 9.68 11.19 -15.22
CA SER A 535 10.12 12.43 -15.87
C SER A 535 11.42 12.23 -16.64
N GLY A 536 12.41 11.54 -16.06
CA GLY A 536 13.65 11.20 -16.75
C GLY A 536 13.40 10.33 -18.00
N LEU A 537 12.55 9.32 -17.88
CA LEU A 537 12.18 8.45 -19.00
C LEU A 537 11.41 9.21 -20.10
N ALA A 538 10.47 10.08 -19.73
CA ALA A 538 9.74 10.93 -20.68
C ALA A 538 10.72 11.80 -21.49
N GLN A 539 11.68 12.44 -20.80
CA GLN A 539 12.70 13.25 -21.46
C GLN A 539 13.58 12.40 -22.38
N GLN A 540 14.00 11.21 -21.94
CA GLN A 540 14.79 10.29 -22.76
C GLN A 540 14.05 9.88 -24.05
N LEU A 541 12.77 9.51 -23.96
CA LEU A 541 12.03 8.95 -25.09
C LEU A 541 11.51 10.01 -26.07
N THR A 542 11.31 11.25 -25.62
CA THR A 542 10.74 12.34 -26.42
C THR A 542 11.75 13.42 -26.82
N GLY A 543 12.89 13.51 -26.13
CA GLY A 543 13.87 14.58 -26.30
C GLY A 543 13.40 15.95 -25.77
N ARG A 544 12.27 16.01 -25.06
CA ARG A 544 11.65 17.25 -24.55
C ARG A 544 11.63 17.27 -23.02
N PRO A 545 11.60 18.45 -22.37
CA PRO A 545 11.38 18.52 -20.92
C PRO A 545 10.12 17.77 -20.51
N ALA A 546 10.19 17.00 -19.43
CA ALA A 546 9.05 16.25 -18.95
C ALA A 546 7.93 17.19 -18.47
N PRO A 547 6.66 16.87 -18.79
CA PRO A 547 5.53 17.60 -18.25
C PRO A 547 5.41 17.37 -16.74
N ARG A 548 4.80 18.33 -16.03
CA ARG A 548 4.46 18.19 -14.62
C ARG A 548 2.97 17.98 -14.47
N PRO A 549 2.51 16.91 -13.79
CA PRO A 549 1.11 16.73 -13.46
C PRO A 549 0.57 17.89 -12.63
N GLU A 550 -0.62 18.35 -12.96
CA GLU A 550 -1.32 19.41 -12.23
C GLU A 550 -2.25 18.82 -11.16
N ALA A 551 -2.45 19.56 -10.07
CA ALA A 551 -3.39 19.15 -9.03
C ALA A 551 -4.83 19.17 -9.57
N GLN A 552 -5.65 18.20 -9.13
CA GLN A 552 -7.10 18.28 -9.38
C GLN A 552 -7.68 19.47 -8.60
N PRO A 553 -8.81 20.06 -9.06
CA PRO A 553 -9.51 21.06 -8.27
C PRO A 553 -9.89 20.51 -6.89
N ALA A 554 -9.80 21.34 -5.86
CA ALA A 554 -10.30 20.98 -4.54
C ALA A 554 -11.81 20.68 -4.65
N ALA A 555 -12.22 19.51 -4.15
CA ALA A 555 -13.62 19.16 -4.10
C ALA A 555 -14.35 20.13 -3.16
N VAL A 556 -15.47 20.68 -3.61
CA VAL A 556 -16.35 21.45 -2.73
C VAL A 556 -16.83 20.50 -1.64
N ALA A 557 -16.53 20.81 -0.38
CA ALA A 557 -17.00 20.02 0.74
C ALA A 557 -18.53 19.92 0.67
N ALA A 558 -19.06 18.71 0.42
CA ALA A 558 -20.47 18.46 0.62
C ALA A 558 -20.73 18.70 2.12
N GLY A 559 -21.48 19.76 2.44
CA GLY A 559 -21.77 20.14 3.81
C GLY A 559 -22.33 18.95 4.59
N GLY A 560 -21.51 18.37 5.46
CA GLY A 560 -21.99 17.48 6.51
C GLY A 560 -22.79 18.31 7.52
N PRO A 561 -23.85 17.75 8.13
CA PRO A 561 -24.66 18.50 9.08
C PRO A 561 -23.77 19.00 10.21
N ALA A 562 -23.85 20.30 10.47
CA ALA A 562 -23.23 20.91 11.64
C ALA A 562 -23.67 20.13 12.88
N ALA A 563 -22.72 19.81 13.75
CA ALA A 563 -23.01 19.38 15.10
C ALA A 563 -23.87 20.46 15.77
N GLY A 564 -25.16 20.18 15.93
CA GLY A 564 -26.12 21.18 16.43
C GLY A 564 -27.56 20.75 16.23
N ALA A 565 -28.01 19.76 17.02
CA ALA A 565 -29.44 19.60 17.34
C ALA A 565 -29.56 18.80 18.66
N ASP A 566 -29.30 19.47 19.77
CA ASP A 566 -30.15 19.28 20.94
C ASP A 566 -31.60 19.63 20.55
N ARG A 567 -32.56 18.91 21.14
CA ARG A 567 -34.05 18.99 21.04
C ARG A 567 -34.67 17.91 20.14
N VAL A 568 -35.68 17.14 20.55
CA VAL A 568 -36.52 17.06 21.75
C VAL A 568 -37.10 15.63 21.76
N LEU A 569 -37.16 15.00 22.93
CA LEU A 569 -37.94 13.79 23.19
C LEU A 569 -39.44 14.08 22.97
N GLY A 570 -40.09 13.23 22.18
CA GLY A 570 -41.53 13.05 22.12
C GLY A 570 -41.81 11.56 22.02
#